data_AF-A0A925AA83-F1
#
_entry.id   AF-A0A925AA83-F1
#
_cell.length_a   1.000
_cell.length_b   1.000
_cell.length_c   1.000
_cell.angle_alpha   90.00
_cell.angle_beta   90.00
_cell.angle_gamma   90.00
#
_symmetry.space_group_name_H-M   'P 1'
#
loop_
_entity.id
_entity.type
_entity.pdbx_description
1 polymer ?
#
loop_
_entity_poly.entity_id
_entity_poly.type
_entity_poly.pdbx_seq_one_letter_code
_entity_poly.pdbx_strand_id
1 'polypeptide(L)'
;MPDTTTTKANQKAPLVTEAYHAYRFRAGRVFDALSFMVRIIRETEEGSLRLAEAMINAHKVLGNEDAAERNRRIVESRDAGFVSAFDKRVPVLEELIVISFLDAFESYFSDLLFSIFLKNPSALRSAATITTEDALSHASVEDLIVSVAGKRVQELSYLSLRKRIETVERLHGFRLILQDEDILKLERAVTLRNCLVHNSGVITKQAATVVGHTDTAGSVIKISGGTSVEMFELTSALVRSADERASKKFSLKRSRKAQSTRKTSVFRDLI
;
A
#
# COMPACT_ATOMS: atom_id res chain seq x y z
N MET A 1 -5.59 -44.89 -5.35
CA MET A 1 -6.60 -43.81 -5.29
C MET A 1 -6.62 -43.29 -3.86
N PRO A 2 -5.88 -42.22 -3.53
CA PRO A 2 -5.96 -41.62 -2.20
C PRO A 2 -7.17 -40.69 -2.15
N ASP A 3 -7.99 -40.91 -1.13
CA ASP A 3 -9.20 -40.18 -0.78
C ASP A 3 -8.87 -38.71 -0.48
N THR A 4 -9.34 -37.82 -1.35
CA THR A 4 -9.18 -36.37 -1.23
C THR A 4 -10.46 -35.74 -0.69
N THR A 5 -10.89 -36.19 0.49
CA THR A 5 -11.81 -35.40 1.31
C THR A 5 -11.04 -34.23 1.93
N THR A 6 -10.82 -33.19 1.12
CA THR A 6 -10.39 -31.88 1.62
C THR A 6 -11.55 -31.28 2.40
N THR A 7 -11.51 -31.44 3.72
CA THR A 7 -12.37 -30.72 4.66
C THR A 7 -12.16 -29.23 4.44
N LYS A 8 -13.04 -28.59 3.67
CA LYS A 8 -13.15 -27.12 3.59
C LYS A 8 -13.63 -26.64 4.96
N ALA A 9 -12.70 -26.52 5.90
CA ALA A 9 -12.93 -25.86 7.17
C ALA A 9 -13.44 -24.44 6.84
N ASN A 10 -14.66 -24.17 7.26
CA ASN A 10 -15.37 -22.92 7.09
C ASN A 10 -14.69 -21.86 8.00
N GLN A 11 -13.50 -21.41 7.62
CA GLN A 11 -12.74 -20.39 8.37
C GLN A 11 -13.48 -19.05 8.23
N LYS A 12 -14.28 -18.73 9.26
CA LYS A 12 -14.90 -17.42 9.41
C LYS A 12 -13.80 -16.35 9.37
N ALA A 13 -14.02 -15.28 8.58
CA ALA A 13 -13.08 -14.17 8.48
C ALA A 13 -12.68 -13.61 9.86
N PRO A 14 -11.40 -13.22 10.05
CA PRO A 14 -10.91 -12.69 11.31
C PRO A 14 -11.59 -11.37 11.67
N LEU A 15 -11.80 -11.14 12.98
CA LEU A 15 -12.23 -9.84 13.49
C LEU A 15 -11.06 -8.86 13.41
N VAL A 16 -11.24 -7.69 12.83
CA VAL A 16 -10.16 -6.68 12.66
C VAL A 16 -10.72 -5.28 12.84
N THR A 17 -9.86 -4.29 13.12
CA THR A 17 -10.32 -2.90 13.29
C THR A 17 -10.71 -2.25 11.96
N GLU A 18 -11.34 -1.08 12.04
CA GLU A 18 -11.66 -0.26 10.87
C GLU A 18 -10.40 0.19 10.11
N ALA A 19 -9.32 0.55 10.82
CA ALA A 19 -8.04 0.90 10.20
C ALA A 19 -7.51 -0.27 9.35
N TYR A 20 -7.58 -1.50 9.87
CA TYR A 20 -7.15 -2.69 9.14
C TYR A 20 -8.04 -3.00 7.93
N HIS A 21 -9.36 -2.82 8.03
CA HIS A 21 -10.25 -2.93 6.88
C HIS A 21 -9.90 -1.91 5.80
N ALA A 22 -9.64 -0.66 6.19
CA ALA A 22 -9.24 0.40 5.26
C ALA A 22 -7.89 0.08 4.58
N TYR A 23 -6.91 -0.46 5.32
CA TYR A 23 -5.67 -0.99 4.75
C TYR A 23 -5.94 -2.05 3.68
N ARG A 24 -6.69 -3.10 4.02
CA ARG A 24 -6.99 -4.20 3.09
C ARG A 24 -7.74 -3.73 1.86
N PHE A 25 -8.65 -2.78 2.01
CA PHE A 25 -9.35 -2.19 0.89
C PHE A 25 -8.40 -1.42 -0.02
N ARG A 26 -7.54 -0.56 0.53
CA ARG A 26 -6.55 0.22 -0.25
C ARG A 26 -5.54 -0.70 -0.95
N ALA A 27 -4.97 -1.65 -0.24
CA ALA A 27 -4.05 -2.64 -0.81
C ALA A 27 -4.75 -3.54 -1.86
N GLY A 28 -5.99 -3.95 -1.60
CA GLY A 28 -6.81 -4.74 -2.53
C GLY A 28 -7.04 -4.03 -3.86
N ARG A 29 -7.30 -2.71 -3.84
CA ARG A 29 -7.45 -1.91 -5.07
C ARG A 29 -6.20 -1.93 -5.97
N VAL A 30 -5.01 -2.08 -5.40
CA VAL A 30 -3.77 -2.22 -6.17
C VAL A 30 -3.80 -3.54 -6.94
N PHE A 31 -4.16 -4.65 -6.28
CA PHE A 31 -4.30 -5.95 -6.94
C PHE A 31 -5.43 -5.99 -7.96
N ASP A 32 -6.56 -5.33 -7.69
CA ASP A 32 -7.66 -5.21 -8.65
C ASP A 32 -7.22 -4.45 -9.89
N ALA A 33 -6.47 -3.35 -9.72
CA ALA A 33 -5.91 -2.59 -10.82
C ALA A 33 -4.87 -3.39 -11.62
N LEU A 34 -4.00 -4.14 -10.94
CA LEU A 34 -3.03 -5.03 -11.60
C LEU A 34 -3.74 -6.13 -12.39
N SER A 35 -4.74 -6.77 -11.79
CA SER A 35 -5.53 -7.82 -12.42
C SER A 35 -6.30 -7.27 -13.65
N PHE A 36 -6.80 -6.04 -13.54
CA PHE A 36 -7.42 -5.34 -14.66
C PHE A 36 -6.42 -5.04 -15.79
N MET A 37 -5.21 -4.55 -15.47
CA MET A 37 -4.16 -4.31 -16.47
C MET A 37 -3.74 -5.60 -17.17
N VAL A 38 -3.50 -6.68 -16.41
CA VAL A 38 -3.20 -8.01 -16.97
C VAL A 38 -4.31 -8.49 -17.91
N ARG A 39 -5.57 -8.27 -17.52
CA ARG A 39 -6.71 -8.61 -18.39
C ARG A 39 -6.74 -7.79 -19.68
N ILE A 40 -6.53 -6.47 -19.61
CA ILE A 40 -6.47 -5.61 -20.81
C ILE A 40 -5.35 -6.08 -21.73
N ILE A 41 -4.17 -6.34 -21.18
CA ILE A 41 -3.00 -6.80 -21.94
C ILE A 41 -3.37 -8.06 -22.71
N ARG A 42 -3.91 -9.06 -22.02
CA ARG A 42 -4.33 -10.32 -22.63
C ARG A 42 -5.41 -10.15 -23.69
N GLU A 43 -6.44 -9.34 -23.43
CA GLU A 43 -7.52 -9.09 -24.40
C GLU A 43 -7.01 -8.34 -25.64
N THR A 44 -6.07 -7.42 -25.48
CA THR A 44 -5.46 -6.65 -26.58
C THR A 44 -4.59 -7.54 -27.45
N GLU A 45 -3.80 -8.43 -26.84
CA GLU A 45 -3.02 -9.45 -27.55
C GLU A 45 -3.94 -10.42 -28.31
N GLU A 46 -4.95 -10.97 -27.65
CA GLU A 46 -5.92 -11.90 -28.27
C GLU A 46 -6.68 -11.24 -29.43
N GLY A 47 -7.10 -9.97 -29.28
CA GLY A 47 -7.78 -9.20 -30.32
C GLY A 47 -6.88 -8.92 -31.54
N SER A 48 -5.62 -8.54 -31.29
CA SER A 48 -4.64 -8.29 -32.35
C SER A 48 -4.32 -9.56 -33.15
N LEU A 49 -4.23 -10.71 -32.48
CA LEU A 49 -4.05 -12.01 -33.11
C LEU A 49 -5.23 -12.39 -34.01
N ARG A 50 -6.47 -12.25 -33.52
CA ARG A 50 -7.67 -12.53 -34.32
C ARG A 50 -7.75 -11.66 -35.57
N LEU A 51 -7.39 -10.39 -35.47
CA LEU A 51 -7.36 -9.48 -36.62
C LEU A 51 -6.27 -9.87 -37.62
N ALA A 52 -5.06 -10.20 -37.15
CA ALA A 52 -3.98 -10.66 -38.02
C ALA A 52 -4.32 -11.98 -38.74
N GLU A 53 -4.92 -12.95 -38.03
CA GLU A 53 -5.44 -14.18 -38.63
C GLU A 53 -6.54 -13.92 -39.66
N ALA A 54 -7.48 -13.03 -39.35
CA ALA A 54 -8.51 -12.60 -40.30
C ALA A 54 -7.91 -11.93 -41.55
N MET A 55 -6.88 -11.11 -41.38
CA MET A 55 -6.15 -10.48 -42.48
C MET A 55 -5.35 -11.49 -43.32
N ILE A 56 -4.69 -12.47 -42.71
CA ILE A 56 -4.02 -13.57 -43.43
C ILE A 56 -5.03 -14.32 -44.30
N ASN A 57 -6.19 -14.66 -43.74
CA ASN A 57 -7.24 -15.36 -44.47
C ASN A 57 -7.82 -14.50 -45.61
N ALA A 58 -8.07 -13.21 -45.36
CA ALA A 58 -8.55 -12.29 -46.38
C ALA A 58 -7.54 -12.12 -47.53
N HIS A 59 -6.25 -11.99 -47.24
CA HIS A 59 -5.22 -11.84 -48.27
C HIS A 59 -4.99 -13.12 -49.09
N LYS A 60 -5.11 -14.30 -48.48
CA LYS A 60 -5.11 -15.57 -49.22
C LYS A 60 -6.26 -15.66 -50.21
N VAL A 61 -7.48 -15.28 -49.79
CA VAL A 61 -8.66 -15.25 -50.67
C VAL A 61 -8.47 -14.27 -51.83
N LEU A 62 -7.78 -13.16 -51.59
CA LEU A 62 -7.49 -12.13 -52.60
C LEU A 62 -6.26 -12.44 -53.47
N GLY A 63 -5.58 -13.59 -53.27
CA GLY A 63 -4.38 -13.96 -54.02
C GLY A 63 -3.14 -13.10 -53.72
N ASN A 64 -3.13 -12.38 -52.60
CA ASN A 64 -2.03 -11.50 -52.20
C ASN A 64 -1.13 -12.19 -51.16
N GLU A 65 -0.32 -13.14 -51.63
CA GLU A 65 0.56 -13.96 -50.80
C GLU A 65 1.60 -13.13 -50.03
N ASP A 66 2.13 -12.04 -50.62
CA ASP A 66 3.11 -11.17 -49.95
C ASP A 66 2.52 -10.40 -48.75
N ALA A 67 1.24 -10.03 -48.81
CA ALA A 67 0.54 -9.42 -47.69
C ALA A 67 0.18 -10.46 -46.61
N ALA A 68 -0.20 -11.69 -47.02
CA ALA A 68 -0.45 -12.78 -46.09
C ALA A 68 0.82 -13.19 -45.33
N GLU A 69 1.97 -13.24 -46.01
CA GLU A 69 3.26 -13.59 -45.42
C GLU A 69 3.78 -12.51 -44.47
N ARG A 70 3.61 -11.22 -44.79
CA ARG A 70 3.92 -10.12 -43.86
C ARG A 70 3.10 -10.20 -42.58
N ASN A 71 1.80 -10.47 -42.66
CA ASN A 71 0.96 -10.63 -41.49
C ASN A 71 1.29 -11.90 -40.69
N ARG A 72 1.73 -12.98 -41.36
CA ARG A 72 2.21 -14.19 -40.68
C ARG A 72 3.45 -13.91 -39.84
N ARG A 73 4.40 -13.12 -40.36
CA ARG A 73 5.59 -12.67 -39.61
C ARG A 73 5.23 -11.83 -38.39
N ILE A 74 4.16 -11.04 -38.43
CA ILE A 74 3.67 -10.29 -37.26
C ILE A 74 3.18 -11.25 -36.18
N VAL A 75 2.38 -12.25 -36.56
CA VAL A 75 1.89 -13.31 -35.64
C VAL A 75 3.04 -14.14 -35.07
N GLU A 76 4.05 -14.45 -35.88
CA GLU A 76 5.23 -15.24 -35.49
C GLU A 76 6.25 -14.44 -34.66
N SER A 77 6.36 -13.13 -34.88
CA SER A 77 7.20 -12.22 -34.08
C SER A 77 6.66 -11.96 -32.66
N ARG A 78 5.50 -12.58 -32.37
CA ARG A 78 4.71 -12.70 -31.13
C ARG A 78 5.28 -12.12 -29.84
N ASP A 79 6.57 -12.36 -29.56
CA ASP A 79 7.19 -12.03 -28.29
C ASP A 79 8.00 -10.72 -28.28
N ALA A 80 8.71 -10.34 -29.35
CA ALA A 80 9.84 -9.42 -29.18
C ALA A 80 9.43 -7.94 -28.97
N GLY A 81 8.39 -7.47 -29.67
CA GLY A 81 8.01 -6.06 -29.65
C GLY A 81 7.20 -5.64 -28.41
N PHE A 82 6.21 -6.46 -28.04
CA PHE A 82 5.31 -6.17 -26.93
C PHE A 82 5.92 -6.51 -25.57
N VAL A 83 6.58 -7.67 -25.43
CA VAL A 83 7.31 -8.02 -24.19
C VAL A 83 8.41 -6.99 -23.94
N SER A 84 9.14 -6.56 -24.97
CA SER A 84 10.13 -5.47 -24.83
C SER A 84 9.51 -4.13 -24.43
N ALA A 85 8.32 -3.78 -24.92
CA ALA A 85 7.63 -2.55 -24.54
C ALA A 85 7.05 -2.60 -23.12
N PHE A 86 6.58 -3.78 -22.69
CA PHE A 86 6.11 -4.04 -21.34
C PHE A 86 7.26 -4.05 -20.33
N ASP A 87 8.34 -4.78 -20.62
CA ASP A 87 9.55 -4.86 -19.79
C ASP A 87 10.14 -3.48 -19.50
N LYS A 88 10.11 -2.56 -20.48
CA LYS A 88 10.54 -1.16 -20.30
C LYS A 88 9.67 -0.37 -19.34
N ARG A 89 8.42 -0.78 -19.10
CA ARG A 89 7.43 -0.10 -18.24
C ARG A 89 7.22 -0.80 -16.90
N VAL A 90 7.62 -2.07 -16.76
CA VAL A 90 7.57 -2.83 -15.50
C VAL A 90 8.17 -2.05 -14.32
N PRO A 91 9.36 -1.41 -14.42
CA PRO A 91 9.93 -0.69 -13.28
C PRO A 91 9.04 0.44 -12.77
N VAL A 92 8.41 1.22 -13.67
CA VAL A 92 7.49 2.30 -13.30
C VAL A 92 6.23 1.74 -12.63
N LEU A 93 5.72 0.60 -13.12
CA LEU A 93 4.59 -0.07 -12.48
C LEU A 93 4.97 -0.57 -11.08
N GLU A 94 6.17 -1.16 -10.91
CA GLU A 94 6.65 -1.59 -9.60
C GLU A 94 6.81 -0.43 -8.62
N GLU A 95 7.34 0.72 -9.05
CA GLU A 95 7.40 1.94 -8.24
C GLU A 95 6.01 2.35 -7.75
N LEU A 96 5.02 2.43 -8.65
CA LEU A 96 3.65 2.80 -8.31
C LEU A 96 3.00 1.81 -7.33
N ILE A 97 3.27 0.52 -7.49
CA ILE A 97 2.76 -0.54 -6.59
C ILE A 97 3.39 -0.39 -5.20
N VAL A 98 4.72 -0.22 -5.12
CA VAL A 98 5.44 -0.03 -3.86
C VAL A 98 4.94 1.22 -3.12
N ILE A 99 4.83 2.35 -3.83
CA ILE A 99 4.27 3.59 -3.28
C ILE A 99 2.86 3.33 -2.73
N SER A 100 1.99 2.66 -3.52
CA SER A 100 0.60 2.42 -3.12
C SER A 100 0.47 1.56 -1.86
N PHE A 101 1.31 0.53 -1.71
CA PHE A 101 1.30 -0.30 -0.50
C PHE A 101 1.82 0.44 0.73
N LEU A 102 2.88 1.24 0.58
CA LEU A 102 3.42 2.05 1.67
C LEU A 102 2.47 3.18 2.07
N ASP A 103 1.73 3.76 1.12
CA ASP A 103 0.66 4.74 1.40
C ASP A 103 -0.51 4.13 2.14
N ALA A 104 -0.89 2.91 1.78
CA ALA A 104 -1.90 2.15 2.50
C ALA A 104 -1.45 1.88 3.94
N PHE A 105 -0.18 1.51 4.14
CA PHE A 105 0.42 1.32 5.46
C PHE A 105 0.46 2.61 6.29
N GLU A 106 0.93 3.73 5.72
CA GLU A 106 1.00 5.02 6.41
C GLU A 106 -0.37 5.54 6.85
N SER A 107 -1.36 5.34 5.98
CA SER A 107 -2.76 5.67 6.29
C SER A 107 -3.29 4.78 7.42
N TYR A 108 -3.03 3.47 7.35
CA TYR A 108 -3.38 2.55 8.43
C TYR A 108 -2.76 2.96 9.77
N PHE A 109 -1.48 3.30 9.77
CA PHE A 109 -0.77 3.66 10.99
C PHE A 109 -1.40 4.90 11.62
N SER A 110 -1.70 5.92 10.81
CA SER A 110 -2.37 7.14 11.26
C SER A 110 -3.79 6.87 11.79
N ASP A 111 -4.58 6.07 11.05
CA ASP A 111 -5.93 5.66 11.44
C ASP A 111 -5.93 4.87 12.77
N LEU A 112 -4.93 4.00 12.96
CA LEU A 112 -4.74 3.23 14.18
C LEU A 112 -4.37 4.13 15.36
N LEU A 113 -3.41 5.03 15.19
CA LEU A 113 -3.00 5.96 16.25
C LEU A 113 -4.15 6.86 16.68
N PHE A 114 -4.91 7.37 15.73
CA PHE A 114 -6.10 8.15 16.01
C PHE A 114 -7.09 7.36 16.88
N SER A 115 -7.38 6.11 16.49
CA SER A 115 -8.25 5.21 17.25
C SER A 115 -7.73 4.93 18.68
N ILE A 116 -6.41 4.79 18.83
CA ILE A 116 -5.76 4.60 20.13
C ILE A 116 -5.92 5.86 21.00
N PHE A 117 -5.71 7.05 20.46
CA PHE A 117 -5.86 8.29 21.21
C PHE A 117 -7.30 8.56 21.65
N LEU A 118 -8.29 8.23 20.81
CA LEU A 118 -9.70 8.32 21.22
C LEU A 118 -10.04 7.36 22.36
N LYS A 119 -9.41 6.18 22.41
CA LYS A 119 -9.61 5.20 23.49
C LYS A 119 -8.78 5.47 24.74
N ASN A 120 -7.67 6.19 24.60
CA ASN A 120 -6.84 6.61 25.71
C ASN A 120 -6.46 8.11 25.62
N PRO A 121 -7.42 9.04 25.85
CA PRO A 121 -7.16 10.47 25.76
C PRO A 121 -6.12 10.97 26.76
N SER A 122 -5.85 10.21 27.84
CA SER A 122 -4.82 10.56 28.83
C SER A 122 -3.42 10.68 28.20
N ALA A 123 -3.15 9.96 27.10
CA ALA A 123 -1.90 10.04 26.36
C ALA A 123 -1.73 11.36 25.58
N LEU A 124 -2.79 12.15 25.41
CA LEU A 124 -2.76 13.46 24.73
C LEU A 124 -2.31 14.60 25.65
N ARG A 125 -2.19 14.37 26.96
CA ARG A 125 -1.87 15.43 27.95
C ARG A 125 -0.56 16.19 27.68
N SER A 126 0.39 15.57 27.00
CA SER A 126 1.69 16.16 26.68
C SER A 126 1.81 16.68 25.24
N ALA A 127 0.74 16.57 24.45
CA ALA A 127 0.76 16.89 23.03
C ALA A 127 0.73 18.40 22.74
N ALA A 128 -0.12 19.16 23.45
CA ALA A 128 -0.27 20.59 23.17
C ALA A 128 -0.88 21.35 24.36
N THR A 129 -0.48 22.61 24.50
CA THR A 129 -1.21 23.61 25.29
C THR A 129 -2.40 24.07 24.46
N ILE A 130 -3.61 23.95 25.01
CA ILE A 130 -4.84 24.42 24.36
C ILE A 130 -5.22 25.74 25.02
N THR A 131 -5.55 26.76 24.22
CA THR A 131 -6.01 28.03 24.77
C THR A 131 -7.45 27.91 25.27
N THR A 132 -7.87 28.78 26.19
CA THR A 132 -9.28 28.82 26.63
C THR A 132 -10.23 29.09 25.46
N GLU A 133 -9.80 29.93 24.50
CA GLU A 133 -10.57 30.22 23.29
C GLU A 133 -10.76 28.96 22.43
N ASP A 134 -9.68 28.22 22.16
CA ASP A 134 -9.75 26.95 21.43
C ASP A 134 -10.67 25.96 22.15
N ALA A 135 -10.55 25.84 23.48
CA ALA A 135 -11.38 24.92 24.26
C ALA A 135 -12.88 25.28 24.20
N LEU A 136 -13.21 26.58 24.18
CA LEU A 136 -14.59 27.07 24.08
C LEU A 136 -15.14 27.02 22.64
N SER A 137 -14.27 26.91 21.62
CA SER A 137 -14.68 26.79 20.21
C SER A 137 -15.27 25.42 19.85
N HIS A 138 -15.05 24.41 20.68
CA HIS A 138 -15.53 23.05 20.47
C HIS A 138 -16.91 22.81 21.07
N ALA A 139 -17.75 22.05 20.33
CA ALA A 139 -19.14 21.82 20.73
C ALA A 139 -19.27 20.90 21.96
N SER A 140 -18.27 20.05 22.22
CA SER A 140 -18.22 19.18 23.38
C SER A 140 -16.78 18.77 23.72
N VAL A 141 -16.60 18.11 24.87
CA VAL A 141 -15.30 17.54 25.26
C VAL A 141 -14.86 16.46 24.29
N GLU A 142 -15.79 15.66 23.76
CA GLU A 142 -15.52 14.64 22.75
C GLU A 142 -15.01 15.27 21.45
N ASP A 143 -15.63 16.36 21.00
CA ASP A 143 -15.20 17.11 19.81
C ASP A 143 -13.78 17.68 20.00
N LEU A 144 -13.50 18.24 21.19
CA LEU A 144 -12.15 18.67 21.56
C LEU A 144 -11.13 17.52 21.53
N ILE A 145 -11.46 16.36 22.11
CA ILE A 145 -10.58 15.18 22.10
C ILE A 145 -10.29 14.72 20.66
N VAL A 146 -11.31 14.71 19.80
CA VAL A 146 -11.19 14.35 18.38
C VAL A 146 -10.22 15.30 17.68
N SER A 147 -10.40 16.61 17.85
CA SER A 147 -9.53 17.65 17.29
C SER A 147 -8.07 17.50 17.77
N VAL A 148 -7.86 17.35 19.08
CA VAL A 148 -6.52 17.21 19.67
C VAL A 148 -5.85 15.90 19.24
N ALA A 149 -6.60 14.81 19.16
CA ALA A 149 -6.09 13.54 18.64
C ALA A 149 -5.67 13.67 17.16
N GLY A 150 -6.46 14.36 16.34
CA GLY A 150 -6.13 14.64 14.94
C GLY A 150 -4.82 15.42 14.82
N LYS A 151 -4.72 16.57 15.50
CA LYS A 151 -3.49 17.38 15.55
C LYS A 151 -2.29 16.55 16.00
N ARG A 152 -2.46 15.71 17.04
CA ARG A 152 -1.37 14.86 17.54
C ARG A 152 -0.92 13.82 16.52
N VAL A 153 -1.83 13.16 15.82
CA VAL A 153 -1.46 12.20 14.77
C VAL A 153 -0.74 12.92 13.62
N GLN A 154 -1.19 14.13 13.24
CA GLN A 154 -0.52 14.94 12.23
C GLN A 154 0.90 15.33 12.66
N GLU A 155 1.10 15.81 13.88
CA GLU A 155 2.43 16.10 14.43
C GLU A 155 3.36 14.88 14.35
N LEU A 156 2.84 13.71 14.76
CA LEU A 156 3.60 12.47 14.68
C LEU A 156 3.94 12.11 13.24
N SER A 157 3.07 12.40 12.26
CA SER A 157 3.32 12.07 10.84
C SER A 157 4.58 12.75 10.26
N TYR A 158 5.03 13.87 10.84
CA TYR A 158 6.26 14.54 10.44
C TYR A 158 7.55 13.90 11.00
N LEU A 159 7.43 13.00 11.96
CA LEU A 159 8.58 12.28 12.51
C LEU A 159 8.98 11.10 11.62
N SER A 160 10.23 10.66 11.72
CA SER A 160 10.64 9.39 11.10
C SER A 160 9.80 8.24 11.65
N LEU A 161 9.58 7.21 10.85
CA LEU A 161 8.78 6.05 11.25
C LEU A 161 9.26 5.46 12.58
N ARG A 162 10.58 5.30 12.75
CA ARG A 162 11.18 4.82 14.00
C ARG A 162 10.77 5.69 15.18
N LYS A 163 10.96 7.01 15.07
CA LYS A 163 10.57 7.96 16.13
C LYS A 163 9.07 7.94 16.41
N ARG A 164 8.22 7.71 15.40
CA ARG A 164 6.77 7.55 15.56
C ARG A 164 6.45 6.32 16.38
N ILE A 165 7.02 5.17 16.01
CA ILE A 165 6.85 3.91 16.74
C ILE A 165 7.33 4.10 18.18
N GLU A 166 8.57 4.53 18.40
CA GLU A 166 9.14 4.76 19.73
C GLU A 166 8.26 5.70 20.58
N THR A 167 7.73 6.76 19.99
CA THR A 167 6.86 7.70 20.69
C THR A 167 5.57 7.03 21.15
N VAL A 168 4.93 6.26 20.27
CA VAL A 168 3.69 5.53 20.58
C VAL A 168 3.94 4.44 21.61
N GLU A 169 5.01 3.68 21.46
CA GLU A 169 5.37 2.62 22.39
C GLU A 169 5.65 3.17 23.79
N ARG A 170 6.34 4.31 23.88
CA ARG A 170 6.59 5.03 25.13
C ARG A 170 5.31 5.57 25.76
N LEU A 171 4.44 6.23 24.98
CA LEU A 171 3.21 6.84 25.49
C LEU A 171 2.22 5.81 26.02
N HIS A 172 2.22 4.60 25.46
CA HIS A 172 1.22 3.59 25.77
C HIS A 172 1.76 2.34 26.46
N GLY A 173 3.08 2.24 26.64
CA GLY A 173 3.75 1.13 27.31
C GLY A 173 3.49 -0.22 26.62
N PHE A 174 3.53 -0.29 25.29
CA PHE A 174 3.48 -1.56 24.56
C PHE A 174 4.29 -1.48 23.27
N ARG A 175 4.79 -2.63 22.80
CA ARG A 175 5.45 -2.70 21.50
C ARG A 175 4.44 -2.86 20.37
N LEU A 176 4.46 -1.92 19.43
CA LEU A 176 3.64 -1.92 18.22
C LEU A 176 4.30 -2.73 17.09
N ILE A 177 5.62 -2.81 17.06
CA ILE A 177 6.40 -3.72 16.20
C ILE A 177 7.34 -4.53 17.10
N LEU A 178 7.39 -5.86 16.92
CA LEU A 178 8.11 -6.73 17.86
C LEU A 178 9.61 -6.74 17.61
N GLN A 179 10.00 -6.79 16.32
CA GLN A 179 11.39 -6.97 15.90
C GLN A 179 11.95 -5.65 15.39
N ASP A 180 13.11 -5.25 15.92
CA ASP A 180 13.81 -4.03 15.50
C ASP A 180 14.26 -4.11 14.03
N GLU A 181 14.53 -5.32 13.54
CA GLU A 181 14.80 -5.61 12.13
C GLU A 181 13.62 -5.24 11.22
N ASP A 182 12.39 -5.52 11.64
CA ASP A 182 11.19 -5.14 10.87
C ASP A 182 10.98 -3.63 10.87
N ILE A 183 11.29 -2.95 11.99
CA ILE A 183 11.29 -1.48 12.06
C ILE A 183 12.30 -0.92 11.07
N LEU A 184 13.51 -1.47 11.01
CA LEU A 184 14.55 -1.04 10.09
C LEU A 184 14.13 -1.24 8.63
N LYS A 185 13.60 -2.42 8.27
CA LYS A 185 13.11 -2.71 6.91
C LYS A 185 12.01 -1.75 6.50
N LEU A 186 11.05 -1.50 7.39
CA LEU A 186 9.94 -0.61 7.12
C LEU A 186 10.38 0.87 7.05
N GLU A 187 11.32 1.27 7.91
CA GLU A 187 11.91 2.62 7.89
C GLU A 187 12.65 2.88 6.57
N ARG A 188 13.40 1.89 6.08
CA ARG A 188 14.01 1.92 4.74
C ARG A 188 12.97 2.06 3.65
N ALA A 189 11.92 1.23 3.69
CA ALA A 189 10.85 1.25 2.69
C ALA A 189 10.13 2.60 2.64
N VAL A 190 9.76 3.18 3.79
CA VAL A 190 9.13 4.50 3.87
C VAL A 190 10.07 5.59 3.38
N THR A 191 11.36 5.51 3.71
CA THR A 191 12.37 6.46 3.23
C THR A 191 12.53 6.39 1.70
N LEU A 192 12.53 5.19 1.14
CA LEU A 192 12.56 4.94 -0.30
C LEU A 192 11.35 5.57 -0.99
N ARG A 193 10.15 5.31 -0.47
CA ARG A 193 8.89 5.91 -0.96
C ARG A 193 8.94 7.43 -0.90
N ASN A 194 9.49 8.02 0.17
CA ASN A 194 9.61 9.47 0.27
C ASN A 194 10.51 10.04 -0.83
N CYS A 195 11.58 9.34 -1.20
CA CYS A 195 12.43 9.73 -2.32
C CYS A 195 11.71 9.58 -3.67
N LEU A 196 11.00 8.47 -3.89
CA LEU A 196 10.20 8.26 -5.10
C LEU A 196 9.16 9.37 -5.30
N VAL A 197 8.44 9.73 -4.23
CA VAL A 197 7.33 10.70 -4.31
C VAL A 197 7.82 12.16 -4.31
N HIS A 198 8.82 12.51 -3.49
CA HIS A 198 9.18 13.91 -3.25
C HIS A 198 10.47 14.35 -3.93
N ASN A 199 11.35 13.41 -4.30
CA ASN A 199 12.67 13.72 -4.86
C ASN A 199 12.86 13.12 -6.26
N SER A 200 11.79 12.82 -6.99
CA SER A 200 11.84 12.18 -8.31
C SER A 200 12.67 10.89 -8.32
N GLY A 201 12.61 10.12 -7.24
CA GLY A 201 13.40 8.91 -7.06
C GLY A 201 14.88 9.14 -6.73
N VAL A 202 15.33 10.38 -6.55
CA VAL A 202 16.73 10.70 -6.19
C VAL A 202 16.94 10.58 -4.68
N ILE A 203 17.98 9.85 -4.30
CA ILE A 203 18.33 9.61 -2.89
C ILE A 203 19.01 10.84 -2.31
N THR A 204 18.45 11.39 -1.24
CA THR A 204 19.05 12.52 -0.54
C THR A 204 20.16 12.08 0.41
N LYS A 205 20.99 13.03 0.87
CA LYS A 205 22.00 12.75 1.91
C LYS A 205 21.38 12.17 3.18
N GLN A 206 20.21 12.65 3.58
CA GLN A 206 19.48 12.15 4.74
C GLN A 206 18.90 10.75 4.48
N ALA A 207 18.40 10.48 3.28
CA ALA A 207 17.88 9.16 2.95
C ALA A 207 18.99 8.09 2.92
N ALA A 208 20.17 8.44 2.38
CA ALA A 208 21.32 7.54 2.26
C ALA A 208 21.79 6.96 3.61
N THR A 209 21.60 7.68 4.72
CA THR A 209 21.97 7.15 6.06
C THR A 209 21.03 6.04 6.55
N VAL A 210 19.86 5.89 5.93
CA VAL A 210 18.82 4.93 6.32
C VAL A 210 18.76 3.75 5.34
N VAL A 211 18.74 4.03 4.03
CA VAL A 211 18.47 3.01 2.98
C VAL A 211 19.59 1.98 2.81
N GLY A 212 20.83 2.28 3.20
CA GLY A 212 21.95 1.33 3.23
C GLY A 212 23.08 1.67 2.25
N HIS A 213 24.12 0.83 2.22
CA HIS A 213 25.42 1.12 1.58
C HIS A 213 25.41 1.06 0.05
N THR A 214 24.44 0.39 -0.57
CA THR A 214 24.35 0.24 -2.03
C THR A 214 23.77 1.48 -2.71
N ASP A 215 23.07 2.31 -1.94
CA ASP A 215 22.28 3.44 -2.41
C ASP A 215 22.89 4.75 -1.90
N THR A 216 23.68 5.39 -2.77
CA THR A 216 24.43 6.60 -2.42
C THR A 216 23.61 7.87 -2.68
N ALA A 217 23.90 8.92 -1.93
CA ALA A 217 23.26 10.22 -2.15
C ALA A 217 23.49 10.69 -3.59
N GLY A 218 22.41 11.10 -4.26
CA GLY A 218 22.40 11.52 -5.66
C GLY A 218 22.12 10.39 -6.66
N SER A 219 22.08 9.13 -6.24
CA SER A 219 21.65 8.04 -7.12
C SER A 219 20.13 8.05 -7.31
N VAL A 220 19.69 7.50 -8.44
CA VAL A 220 18.27 7.22 -8.71
C VAL A 220 17.96 5.83 -8.19
N ILE A 221 16.88 5.73 -7.42
CA ILE A 221 16.35 4.46 -6.89
C ILE A 221 16.05 3.52 -8.05
N LYS A 222 16.47 2.27 -7.91
CA LYS A 222 16.10 1.19 -8.81
C LYS A 222 15.25 0.20 -8.05
N ILE A 223 13.96 0.13 -8.39
CA ILE A 223 13.09 -0.93 -7.90
C ILE A 223 13.37 -2.18 -8.74
N SER A 224 13.75 -3.26 -8.08
CA SER A 224 14.00 -4.56 -8.71
C SER A 224 12.74 -5.41 -8.73
N GLY A 225 12.63 -6.27 -9.74
CA GLY A 225 11.56 -7.26 -9.86
C GLY A 225 11.37 -8.04 -8.56
N GLY A 226 10.22 -7.87 -7.91
CA GLY A 226 9.86 -8.56 -6.67
C GLY A 226 9.85 -7.69 -5.41
N THR A 227 10.43 -6.48 -5.44
CA THR A 227 10.37 -5.56 -4.29
C THR A 227 8.92 -5.25 -3.91
N SER A 228 8.01 -5.16 -4.88
CA SER A 228 6.58 -4.95 -4.64
C SER A 228 5.94 -6.05 -3.78
N VAL A 229 6.31 -7.32 -4.03
CA VAL A 229 5.82 -8.48 -3.27
C VAL A 229 6.38 -8.46 -1.85
N GLU A 230 7.69 -8.24 -1.70
CA GLU A 230 8.34 -8.14 -0.39
C GLU A 230 7.73 -7.03 0.47
N MET A 231 7.47 -5.86 -0.12
CA MET A 231 6.84 -4.74 0.57
C MET A 231 5.39 -5.04 0.97
N PHE A 232 4.63 -5.72 0.11
CA PHE A 232 3.28 -6.15 0.44
C PHE A 232 3.26 -7.15 1.59
N GLU A 233 4.14 -8.15 1.57
CA GLU A 233 4.25 -9.16 2.62
C GLU A 233 4.65 -8.55 3.96
N LEU A 234 5.70 -7.70 3.95
CA LEU A 234 6.17 -6.99 5.13
C LEU A 234 5.05 -6.12 5.74
N THR A 235 4.46 -5.23 4.94
CA THR A 235 3.42 -4.32 5.44
C THR A 235 2.18 -5.08 5.89
N SER A 236 1.74 -6.12 5.18
CA SER A 236 0.58 -6.93 5.57
C SER A 236 0.80 -7.66 6.89
N ALA A 237 1.98 -8.25 7.07
CA ALA A 237 2.33 -8.96 8.30
C ALA A 237 2.37 -8.00 9.49
N LEU A 238 2.98 -6.83 9.32
CA LEU A 238 3.09 -5.80 10.34
C LEU A 238 1.75 -5.20 10.71
N VAL A 239 0.93 -4.84 9.71
CA VAL A 239 -0.42 -4.30 9.92
C VAL A 239 -1.27 -5.29 10.70
N ARG A 240 -1.27 -6.58 10.33
CA ARG A 240 -2.00 -7.62 11.07
C ARG A 240 -1.54 -7.75 12.51
N SER A 241 -0.24 -7.82 12.73
CA SER A 241 0.34 -7.98 14.06
C SER A 241 0.11 -6.75 14.96
N ALA A 242 0.24 -5.55 14.40
CA ALA A 242 -0.02 -4.29 15.08
C ALA A 242 -1.51 -4.15 15.44
N ASP A 243 -2.41 -4.49 14.52
CA ASP A 243 -3.87 -4.41 14.70
C ASP A 243 -4.33 -5.31 15.84
N GLU A 244 -3.84 -6.55 15.85
CA GLU A 244 -4.18 -7.51 16.89
C GLU A 244 -3.73 -7.04 18.27
N ARG A 245 -2.49 -6.56 18.39
CA ARG A 245 -1.92 -6.08 19.66
C ARG A 245 -2.61 -4.81 20.16
N ALA A 246 -2.77 -3.82 19.29
CA ALA A 246 -3.43 -2.58 19.63
C ALA A 246 -4.90 -2.83 20.00
N SER A 247 -5.62 -3.63 19.22
CA SER A 247 -7.02 -3.93 19.51
C SER A 247 -7.21 -4.68 20.82
N LYS A 248 -6.31 -5.63 21.14
CA LYS A 248 -6.33 -6.31 22.44
C LYS A 248 -6.03 -5.36 23.60
N LYS A 249 -5.03 -4.48 23.46
CA LYS A 249 -4.59 -3.60 24.54
C LYS A 249 -5.57 -2.45 24.83
N PHE A 250 -6.16 -1.84 23.79
CA PHE A 250 -7.04 -0.68 23.95
C PHE A 250 -8.52 -1.00 23.75
N SER A 251 -8.86 -2.28 23.64
CA SER A 251 -10.23 -2.74 23.37
C SER A 251 -10.85 -2.03 22.16
N LEU A 252 -10.07 -1.91 21.08
CA LEU A 252 -10.53 -1.27 19.85
C LEU A 252 -11.69 -2.08 19.25
N LYS A 253 -12.67 -1.39 18.66
CA LYS A 253 -13.82 -2.03 18.01
C LYS A 253 -13.33 -2.86 16.82
N ARG A 254 -13.71 -4.14 16.77
CA ARG A 254 -13.38 -5.06 15.67
C ARG A 254 -14.65 -5.60 15.00
N SER A 255 -14.58 -5.83 13.70
CA SER A 255 -15.71 -6.38 12.93
C SER A 255 -15.24 -7.35 11.84
N ARG A 256 -16.11 -8.29 11.45
CA ARG A 256 -15.83 -9.23 10.35
C ARG A 256 -16.16 -8.66 8.98
N LYS A 257 -17.14 -7.77 8.91
CA LYS A 257 -17.53 -7.08 7.68
C LYS A 257 -16.77 -5.76 7.66
N ALA A 258 -16.10 -5.45 6.55
CA ALA A 258 -15.82 -4.06 6.24
C ALA A 258 -17.19 -3.36 6.31
N GLN A 259 -17.40 -2.41 7.21
CA GLN A 259 -18.62 -1.60 7.15
C GLN A 259 -18.62 -1.00 5.75
N SER A 260 -19.58 -1.45 4.93
CA SER A 260 -19.76 -1.02 3.55
C SER A 260 -20.06 0.47 3.55
N THR A 261 -19.02 1.29 3.44
CA THR A 261 -19.07 2.71 3.12
C THR A 261 -17.62 3.08 2.81
N ARG A 262 -17.23 3.45 1.57
CA ARG A 262 -17.31 4.82 1.02
C ARG A 262 -16.89 5.97 1.96
N LYS A 263 -16.64 5.75 3.25
CA LYS A 263 -16.04 6.75 4.11
C LYS A 263 -14.54 6.67 3.89
N THR A 264 -14.00 7.74 3.32
CA THR A 264 -12.60 8.12 3.47
C THR A 264 -12.19 7.99 4.95
N SER A 265 -10.89 7.82 5.19
CA SER A 265 -10.38 7.65 6.55
C SER A 265 -10.97 8.73 7.46
N VAL A 266 -11.52 8.34 8.62
CA VAL A 266 -12.11 9.30 9.58
C VAL A 266 -11.10 10.38 9.94
N PHE A 267 -9.82 10.04 9.99
CA PHE A 267 -8.73 11.00 10.18
C PHE A 267 -8.55 11.96 8.98
N ARG A 268 -8.64 11.47 7.73
CA ARG A 268 -8.55 12.32 6.53
C ARG A 268 -9.74 13.26 6.33
N ASP A 269 -10.90 12.93 6.87
CA ASP A 269 -12.07 13.81 6.81
C ASP A 269 -12.01 14.94 7.88
N LEU A 270 -11.04 14.87 8.81
CA LEU A 270 -10.84 15.80 9.93
C LEU A 270 -9.68 16.78 9.74
N ILE A 271 -8.90 16.66 8.65
CA ILE A 271 -7.81 17.58 8.26
C ILE A 271 -8.21 18.26 6.96
#